data_AF-A0A2E3N237-F1
#
_entry.id   AF-A0A2E3N237-F1
#
_cell.length_a   1.000
_cell.length_b   1.000
_cell.length_c   1.000
_cell.angle_alpha   90.00
_cell.angle_beta   90.00
_cell.angle_gamma   90.00
#
_symmetry.space_group_name_H-M   'P 1'
#
loop_
_entity.id
_entity.type
_entity.pdbx_description
1 polymer ?
#
loop_
_entity_poly.entity_id
_entity_poly.type
_entity_poly.pdbx_seq_one_letter_code
_entity_poly.pdbx_strand_id
1 'polypeptide(L)' 'MPQENTNPLGLEDKLYTVEEFAFALRNKFGGDNTISDVILTEMFLAKYPMYSCKIIKSQNQSGQKSCSCC' A
#
# COMPACT_ATOMS: atom_id res chain seq x y z
N MET A 1 20.44 -0.05 -18.55
CA MET A 1 19.71 0.58 -17.43
C MET A 1 18.28 0.85 -17.89
N PRO A 2 17.28 0.21 -17.29
CA PRO A 2 15.97 0.82 -17.14
C PRO A 2 15.81 1.21 -15.66
N GLN A 3 15.53 2.48 -15.37
CA GLN A 3 14.84 2.81 -14.12
C GLN A 3 13.43 2.23 -14.28
N GLU A 4 13.26 0.97 -13.89
CA GLU A 4 11.92 0.43 -13.67
C GLU A 4 11.23 1.40 -12.73
N ASN A 5 10.06 1.85 -13.13
CA ASN A 5 9.28 2.81 -12.38
C ASN A 5 8.74 2.07 -11.14
N THR A 6 9.57 1.93 -10.09
CA THR A 6 9.31 1.17 -8.86
C THR A 6 8.13 1.72 -8.04
N ASN A 7 7.52 2.80 -8.54
CA ASN A 7 6.43 3.51 -7.90
C ASN A 7 5.34 3.89 -8.93
N PRO A 8 4.61 2.92 -9.52
CA PRO A 8 3.59 3.21 -10.53
C PRO A 8 2.39 4.01 -9.99
N LEU A 9 2.16 4.00 -8.67
CA LEU A 9 1.17 4.87 -8.03
C LEU A 9 1.73 6.25 -7.70
N GLY A 10 3.04 6.50 -7.86
CA GLY A 10 3.72 7.74 -7.51
C GLY A 10 3.43 8.22 -6.08
N LEU A 11 3.30 7.28 -5.14
CA LEU A 11 3.06 7.58 -3.73
C LEU A 11 4.38 7.91 -3.04
N GLU A 12 4.33 8.53 -1.87
CA GLU A 12 5.54 8.80 -1.08
C GLU A 12 6.28 7.50 -0.74
N ASP A 13 7.61 7.59 -0.63
CA ASP A 13 8.43 6.47 -0.20
C ASP A 13 8.48 6.37 1.33
N LYS A 14 7.37 5.92 1.91
CA LYS A 14 7.23 5.69 3.35
C LYS A 14 6.43 4.43 3.65
N LEU A 15 6.43 4.04 4.92
CA LEU A 15 5.49 3.07 5.44
C LEU A 15 4.14 3.76 5.71
N TYR A 16 3.06 3.07 5.37
CA TYR A 16 1.69 3.53 5.49
C TYR A 16 0.92 2.63 6.44
N THR A 17 0.02 3.17 7.24
CA THR A 17 -1.12 2.37 7.73
C THR A 17 -2.11 2.12 6.59
N VAL A 18 -3.08 1.22 6.81
CA VAL A 18 -4.15 0.98 5.82
C VAL A 18 -4.93 2.27 5.54
N GLU A 19 -5.22 3.06 6.57
CA GLU A 19 -5.94 4.32 6.48
C GLU A 19 -5.11 5.38 5.70
N GLU A 20 -3.82 5.50 6.00
CA GLU A 20 -2.94 6.44 5.30
C GLU A 20 -2.77 6.08 3.81
N PHE A 21 -2.66 4.78 3.52
CA PHE A 21 -2.56 4.30 2.15
C PHE A 21 -3.86 4.58 1.37
N ALA A 22 -5.01 4.22 1.95
CA ALA A 22 -6.32 4.50 1.35
C ALA A 22 -6.56 6.01 1.14
N PHE A 23 -6.18 6.84 2.11
CA PHE A 23 -6.26 8.31 1.99
C PHE A 23 -5.39 8.83 0.84
N ALA A 24 -4.14 8.34 0.72
CA ALA A 24 -3.25 8.73 -0.36
C ALA A 24 -3.80 8.32 -1.75
N LEU A 25 -4.41 7.14 -1.84
CA LEU A 25 -5.08 6.69 -3.07
C LEU A 25 -6.26 7.60 -3.44
N ARG A 26 -7.15 7.91 -2.49
CA ARG A 26 -8.32 8.78 -2.75
C ARG A 26 -7.91 10.19 -3.15
N ASN A 27 -6.91 10.77 -2.48
CA ASN A 27 -6.40 12.08 -2.85
C ASN A 27 -5.79 12.11 -4.25
N LYS A 28 -5.19 11.00 -4.67
CA LYS A 28 -4.48 10.95 -5.96
C LYS A 28 -5.36 10.58 -7.14
N PHE A 29 -6.27 9.62 -6.97
CA PHE A 29 -7.06 9.06 -8.06
C PHE A 29 -8.55 9.41 -7.96
N GLY A 30 -8.96 10.12 -6.90
CA GLY A 30 -10.35 10.12 -6.47
C GLY A 30 -10.73 8.74 -5.91
N GLY A 31 -11.95 8.62 -5.44
CA GLY A 31 -12.45 7.34 -4.95
C GLY A 31 -13.81 7.49 -4.29
N ASP A 32 -14.57 6.41 -4.32
CA ASP A 32 -15.83 6.36 -3.62
C ASP A 32 -15.56 6.29 -2.11
N ASN A 33 -16.12 7.25 -1.37
CA ASN A 33 -16.03 7.30 0.09
C ASN A 33 -16.91 6.23 0.76
N THR A 34 -17.75 5.51 0.01
CA THR A 34 -18.51 4.36 0.53
C THR A 34 -17.69 3.07 0.58
N ILE A 35 -16.59 2.99 -0.16
CA ILE A 35 -15.67 1.83 -0.11
C ILE A 35 -14.79 1.98 1.13
N SER A 36 -14.69 0.93 1.95
CA SER A 36 -13.85 0.95 3.15
C SER A 36 -12.36 1.01 2.79
N ASP A 37 -11.56 1.61 3.68
CA ASP A 37 -10.11 1.76 3.51
C ASP A 37 -9.40 0.42 3.31
N VAL A 38 -9.87 -0.61 4.02
CA VAL A 38 -9.36 -1.98 3.89
C VAL A 38 -9.59 -2.53 2.48
N ILE A 39 -10.82 -2.45 1.98
CA ILE A 39 -11.19 -2.98 0.65
C ILE A 39 -10.44 -2.22 -0.44
N LEU A 40 -10.38 -0.88 -0.34
CA LEU A 40 -9.65 -0.06 -1.31
C LEU A 40 -8.16 -0.44 -1.33
N THR A 41 -7.56 -0.62 -0.16
CA THR A 41 -6.16 -1.03 -0.02
C THR A 41 -5.93 -2.42 -0.63
N GLU A 42 -6.77 -3.41 -0.31
CA GLU A 42 -6.65 -4.77 -0.84
C GLU A 42 -6.79 -4.82 -2.37
N MET A 43 -7.72 -4.05 -2.95
CA MET A 43 -7.87 -3.93 -4.40
C MET A 43 -6.59 -3.41 -5.07
N PHE A 44 -5.98 -2.36 -4.49
CA PHE A 44 -4.75 -1.80 -5.02
C PHE A 44 -3.55 -2.71 -4.82
N LEU A 45 -3.47 -3.42 -3.69
CA LEU A 45 -2.43 -4.43 -3.46
C LEU A 45 -2.55 -5.64 -4.39
N ALA A 46 -3.77 -6.06 -4.73
CA ALA A 46 -3.96 -7.14 -5.70
C ALA A 46 -3.41 -6.76 -7.08
N LYS A 47 -3.52 -5.49 -7.47
CA LYS A 47 -2.98 -4.97 -8.73
C LYS A 47 -1.50 -4.61 -8.64
N TYR A 48 -1.05 -4.13 -7.49
CA TYR A 48 0.29 -3.62 -7.25
C TYR A 48 0.89 -4.26 -5.97
N PRO A 49 1.22 -5.55 -6.02
CA PRO A 49 1.62 -6.32 -4.84
C PRO A 49 2.90 -5.81 -4.18
N MET A 50 3.76 -5.10 -4.91
CA MET A 50 4.99 -4.50 -4.38
C MET A 50 4.76 -3.43 -3.30
N TYR A 51 3.56 -2.83 -3.21
CA TYR A 51 3.24 -1.91 -2.11
C TYR A 51 2.92 -2.63 -0.80
N SER A 52 2.77 -3.96 -0.79
CA SER A 52 2.50 -4.71 0.44
C SER A 52 3.60 -4.54 1.50
N CYS A 53 4.86 -4.43 1.07
CA CYS A 53 6.01 -4.14 1.94
C CYS A 53 5.96 -2.75 2.57
N LYS A 54 5.14 -1.84 2.02
CA LYS A 54 4.98 -0.47 2.49
C LYS A 54 3.79 -0.30 3.41
N ILE A 55 3.04 -1.37 3.75
CA ILE A 55 1.86 -1.28 4.60
C ILE A 55 2.11 -1.91 5.96
N ILE A 56 1.97 -1.10 7.00
CA ILE A 56 2.03 -1.50 8.40
C ILE A 56 0.72 -2.21 8.74
N LYS A 57 0.80 -3.53 8.92
CA LYS A 57 -0.29 -4.28 9.55
C LYS A 57 -0.21 -4.05 11.05
N SER A 58 -1.19 -3.33 11.60
CA SER A 58 -1.33 -3.16 13.04
C SER A 58 -1.74 -4.49 13.65
N GLN A 59 -0.78 -5.28 14.13
CA GLN A 59 -1.00 -6.15 15.29
C GLN A 59 0.32 -6.64 15.90
N ASN A 60 0.45 -6.33 17.19
CA ASN A 60 1.39 -6.88 18.17
C ASN A 60 1.61 -8.39 18.05
N GLN A 61 2.52 -8.86 17.20
CA GLN A 61 3.10 -10.19 17.31
C GLN A 61 4.60 -10.14 17.02
N SER A 62 5.36 -10.08 18.12
CA SER A 62 6.61 -10.79 18.32
C SER A 62 6.91 -11.82 17.22
N GLY A 63 8.00 -11.60 16.47
CA GLY A 63 8.67 -12.68 15.74
C GLY A 63 8.22 -12.85 14.29
N GLN A 64 9.10 -12.42 13.39
CA GLN A 64 9.36 -13.05 12.10
C GLN A 64 8.16 -13.28 11.17
N LYS A 65 8.16 -12.53 10.07
CA LYS A 65 8.72 -13.06 8.81
C LYS A 65 9.06 -11.88 7.92
N SER A 66 10.28 -11.92 7.41
CA SER A 66 10.80 -11.09 6.33
C SER A 66 9.67 -10.68 5.38
N CYS A 67 9.45 -9.38 5.21
CA CYS A 67 8.96 -8.90 3.93
C CYS A 67 9.99 -9.37 2.90
N SER A 68 9.77 -10.53 2.29
CA SER A 68 10.48 -10.92 1.07
C SER A 68 9.89 -10.05 -0.03
N CYS A 69 10.31 -8.79 -0.07
CA CYS A 69 10.14 -7.99 -1.26
C CYS A 69 11.08 -8.62 -2.28
N CYS A 70 10.53 -9.51 -3.12
CA CYS A 70 11.18 -9.97 -4.35
C CYS A 70 11.05 -8.88 -5.41
#